data_AF-A0A8S3XGT5-F1
#
_entry.id   AF-A0A8S3XGT5-F1
#
_cell.length_a   1.000
_cell.length_b   1.000
_cell.length_c   1.000
_cell.angle_alpha   90.00
_cell.angle_beta   90.00
_cell.angle_gamma   90.00
#
_symmetry.space_group_name_H-M   'P 1'
#
loop_
_entity.id
_entity.type
_entity.pdbx_description
1 polymer ?
#
loop_
_entity_poly.entity_id
_entity_poly.type
_entity_poly.pdbx_seq_one_letter_code
_entity_poly.pdbx_strand_id
1 'polypeptide(L)'
;MSLVHLPRVTKHWSSSLGTPLVKDTMPGYKIYVLSSVSGFAYKFEPETGAENVVGPNEPNLGAAANVVFRLAREISHNQNYRLYFDNYFTSLLLLEYFAKQGILSLGTIRRNRIPDCKLPAEKEISKKERGYSVEYVACVQGTDISTVAWKDNKIVTLASSFVGELPKSQVSRYDKPHKRYVDNDPLALNFESVCDHKKGKFKCQTLTINEIVYNRKLLYEKASKNEQDVYLVRFITPCPIVRERSRVTSMKPQRNKYFVTFFFFLRDSKRIVKVCKKFFLAALGLGKHRVNTIANKIYEGKTPHDNRGGDRKSAQSLEKKESVKKFLDALPAKESHYNRKKSRRAYLSYELNIRKLWGLYNTGVDDDLKVTETMFRRVFENDFNIGFSSPSCDVCSTCEVLKNKQKIEKDPQELQSLRVQIRVHKIRAKRFFEQTQQIL
;
A
#
# COMPACT_ATOMS: atom_id res chain seq x y z
N MET A 1 25.59 -0.38 4.01
CA MET A 1 25.45 0.90 3.28
C MET A 1 24.06 1.45 3.51
N SER A 2 24.01 2.68 4.00
CA SER A 2 22.79 3.42 4.25
C SER A 2 22.81 4.70 3.42
N LEU A 3 21.70 5.02 2.79
CA LEU A 3 21.51 6.28 2.09
C LEU A 3 21.17 7.36 3.11
N VAL A 4 21.97 8.42 3.20
CA VAL A 4 21.72 9.54 4.12
C VAL A 4 21.39 10.80 3.32
N HIS A 5 20.27 11.44 3.63
CA HIS A 5 19.92 12.77 3.11
C HIS A 5 20.34 13.82 4.13
N LEU A 6 21.20 14.77 3.74
CA LEU A 6 21.60 15.90 4.58
C LEU A 6 20.78 17.16 4.21
N PRO A 7 20.25 17.94 5.17
CA PRO A 7 19.62 19.24 4.89
C PRO A 7 20.67 20.31 4.55
N ARG A 8 20.41 21.16 3.55
CA ARG A 8 21.30 22.28 3.18
C ARG A 8 20.81 23.61 3.79
N VAL A 9 21.78 24.41 4.26
CA VAL A 9 21.63 25.83 4.61
C VAL A 9 21.44 26.64 3.32
N THR A 10 20.45 27.54 3.33
CA THR A 10 19.94 28.32 2.19
C THR A 10 20.90 29.37 1.64
N LYS A 11 20.88 29.59 0.32
CA LYS A 11 20.72 30.90 -0.34
C LYS A 11 20.49 30.74 -1.88
N HIS A 12 19.29 31.16 -2.31
CA HIS A 12 18.85 31.76 -3.58
C HIS A 12 19.15 31.16 -4.98
N TRP A 13 18.03 31.04 -5.73
CA TRP A 13 17.73 31.29 -7.17
C TRP A 13 17.30 30.10 -8.07
N SER A 14 16.33 30.37 -8.95
CA SER A 14 15.57 29.41 -9.78
C SER A 14 15.65 29.77 -11.28
N SER A 15 15.50 28.77 -12.17
CA SER A 15 14.46 28.80 -13.22
C SER A 15 14.40 27.49 -14.03
N SER A 16 13.16 27.01 -14.24
CA SER A 16 12.66 26.20 -15.37
C SER A 16 12.75 24.64 -15.38
N LEU A 17 11.53 24.06 -15.45
CA LEU A 17 11.05 22.83 -16.14
C LEU A 17 10.98 21.45 -15.43
N GLY A 18 9.73 20.98 -15.29
CA GLY A 18 9.32 19.57 -15.52
C GLY A 18 9.16 18.66 -14.29
N THR A 19 7.98 18.62 -13.66
CA THR A 19 7.65 17.72 -12.52
C THR A 19 7.43 16.25 -12.95
N PRO A 20 7.53 15.28 -12.02
CA PRO A 20 6.33 14.88 -11.28
C PRO A 20 6.49 14.98 -9.76
N LEU A 21 5.42 15.44 -9.11
CA LEU A 21 5.25 15.64 -7.67
C LEU A 21 5.50 14.36 -6.85
N VAL A 22 6.56 14.36 -6.04
CA VAL A 22 6.76 13.42 -4.92
C VAL A 22 7.23 14.22 -3.71
N LYS A 23 6.38 14.32 -2.68
CA LYS A 23 6.57 14.84 -1.31
C LYS A 23 7.58 15.98 -1.13
N ASP A 24 7.09 17.11 -0.64
CA ASP A 24 7.84 18.30 -0.20
C ASP A 24 8.99 17.97 0.79
N THR A 25 10.12 17.58 0.23
CA THR A 25 11.45 17.65 0.86
C THR A 25 12.32 18.44 -0.11
N MET A 26 12.97 19.52 0.37
CA MET A 26 13.89 20.34 -0.42
C MET A 26 14.89 19.47 -1.22
N PRO A 27 15.37 19.90 -2.39
CA PRO A 27 16.38 19.15 -3.14
C PRO A 27 17.68 19.06 -2.31
N GLY A 28 17.91 17.89 -1.71
CA GLY A 28 19.12 17.55 -0.98
C GLY A 28 20.12 16.82 -1.87
N TYR A 29 21.40 16.91 -1.54
CA TYR A 29 22.42 16.07 -2.16
C TYR A 29 22.29 14.64 -1.63
N LYS A 30 22.30 13.66 -2.52
CA LYS A 30 22.30 12.25 -2.16
C LYS A 30 23.75 11.79 -1.99
N ILE A 31 24.03 11.15 -0.86
CA ILE A 31 25.38 10.69 -0.50
C ILE A 31 25.30 9.20 -0.17
N TYR A 32 26.17 8.42 -0.80
CA TYR A 32 26.38 7.02 -0.50
C TYR A 32 27.40 6.88 0.63
N VAL A 33 27.11 6.06 1.65
CA VAL A 33 27.96 5.93 2.84
C VAL A 33 28.24 4.46 3.16
N LEU A 34 29.53 4.13 3.32
CA LEU A 34 30.01 2.92 3.98
C LEU A 34 30.16 3.21 5.48
N SER A 35 29.45 2.45 6.30
CA SER A 35 29.42 2.63 7.75
C SER A 35 29.47 1.31 8.51
N SER A 36 29.96 1.38 9.75
CA SER A 36 29.87 0.28 10.72
C SER A 36 28.44 0.12 11.25
N VAL A 37 28.19 -1.00 11.92
CA VAL A 37 26.94 -1.23 12.67
C VAL A 37 26.77 -0.27 13.87
N SER A 38 27.85 0.35 14.36
CA SER A 38 27.80 1.38 15.40
C SER A 38 27.46 2.78 14.85
N GLY A 39 27.35 2.93 13.52
CA GLY A 39 27.05 4.19 12.86
C GLY A 39 28.28 5.04 12.50
N PHE A 40 29.49 4.51 12.70
CA PHE A 40 30.72 5.19 12.27
C PHE A 40 30.84 5.15 10.74
N ALA A 41 31.02 6.29 10.10
CA ALA A 41 31.18 6.39 8.65
C ALA A 41 32.66 6.25 8.27
N TYR A 42 32.99 5.21 7.49
CA TYR A 42 34.35 4.98 6.99
C TYR A 42 34.60 5.76 5.71
N LYS A 43 33.61 5.76 4.80
CA LYS A 43 33.74 6.35 3.48
C LYS A 43 32.41 6.86 2.98
N PHE A 44 32.44 7.94 2.20
CA PHE A 44 31.26 8.46 1.54
C PHE A 44 31.57 8.91 0.11
N GLU A 45 30.57 8.85 -0.75
CA GLU A 45 30.64 9.27 -2.15
C GLU A 45 29.38 10.09 -2.48
N PRO A 46 29.53 11.38 -2.87
CA PRO A 46 28.41 12.17 -3.36
C PRO A 46 27.88 11.63 -4.69
N GLU A 47 26.57 11.59 -4.86
CA GLU A 47 25.96 11.21 -6.14
C GLU A 47 26.05 12.35 -7.14
N THR A 48 26.82 12.13 -8.20
CA THR A 48 27.07 13.12 -9.27
C THR A 48 26.18 12.90 -10.50
N GLY A 49 25.29 11.91 -10.47
CA GLY A 49 24.48 11.48 -11.63
C GLY A 49 25.23 10.56 -12.61
N ALA A 50 26.56 10.44 -12.49
CA ALA A 50 27.38 9.52 -13.25
C ALA A 50 27.65 8.24 -12.44
N GLU A 51 26.70 7.31 -12.42
CA GLU A 51 26.81 6.10 -11.58
C GLU A 51 27.78 5.03 -12.13
N ASN A 52 28.10 5.10 -13.43
CA ASN A 52 28.87 4.10 -14.19
C ASN A 52 30.34 4.48 -14.43
N VAL A 53 31.03 5.07 -13.45
CA VAL A 53 32.49 5.22 -13.55
C VAL A 53 33.16 3.89 -13.23
N VAL A 54 33.69 3.23 -14.27
CA VAL A 54 34.42 1.96 -14.20
C VAL A 54 35.90 2.25 -14.48
N GLY A 55 36.80 1.84 -13.58
CA GLY A 55 38.23 1.94 -13.83
C GLY A 55 38.71 0.99 -14.94
N PRO A 56 39.86 1.27 -15.58
CA PRO A 56 40.35 0.50 -16.73
C PRO A 56 40.57 -1.01 -16.47
N ASN A 57 40.75 -1.41 -15.21
CA ASN A 57 40.94 -2.81 -14.79
C ASN A 57 39.86 -3.32 -13.84
N GLU A 58 38.67 -2.70 -13.83
CA GLU A 58 37.61 -3.02 -12.89
C GLU A 58 36.44 -3.75 -13.56
N PRO A 59 35.84 -4.75 -12.90
CA PRO A 59 34.69 -5.42 -13.45
C PRO A 59 33.51 -4.44 -13.51
N ASN A 60 32.81 -4.43 -14.64
CA ASN A 60 31.56 -3.69 -14.73
C ASN A 60 30.41 -4.54 -14.17
N LEU A 61 30.01 -4.26 -12.94
CA LEU A 61 28.93 -4.98 -12.24
C LEU A 61 27.57 -4.29 -12.41
N GLY A 62 27.52 -3.20 -13.18
CA GLY A 62 26.37 -2.33 -13.38
C GLY A 62 26.36 -1.12 -12.45
N ALA A 63 25.66 -0.06 -12.88
CA ALA A 63 25.71 1.28 -12.27
C ALA A 63 25.60 1.30 -10.75
N ALA A 64 24.55 0.67 -10.21
CA ALA A 64 24.32 0.63 -8.78
C ALA A 64 25.39 -0.22 -8.06
N ALA A 65 25.79 -1.37 -8.62
CA ALA A 65 26.78 -2.25 -8.00
C ALA A 65 28.18 -1.62 -7.98
N ASN A 66 28.53 -0.85 -9.02
CA ASN A 66 29.81 -0.16 -9.13
C ASN A 66 29.99 0.89 -8.00
N VAL A 67 28.91 1.54 -7.55
CA VAL A 67 28.95 2.42 -6.35
C VAL A 67 29.40 1.64 -5.11
N VAL A 68 28.81 0.47 -4.88
CA VAL A 68 29.16 -0.36 -3.71
C VAL A 68 30.61 -0.82 -3.79
N PHE A 69 31.02 -1.26 -4.97
CA PHE A 69 32.38 -1.68 -5.24
C PHE A 69 33.41 -0.56 -4.94
N ARG A 70 33.19 0.66 -5.43
CA ARG A 70 34.10 1.81 -5.17
C ARG A 70 34.23 2.14 -3.69
N LEU A 71 33.11 2.12 -2.97
CA LEU A 71 33.10 2.36 -1.53
C LEU A 71 33.78 1.21 -0.75
N ALA A 72 33.67 -0.03 -1.23
CA ALA A 72 34.20 -1.21 -0.56
C ALA A 72 35.70 -1.47 -0.82
N ARG A 73 36.39 -0.71 -1.68
CA ARG A 73 37.82 -0.92 -2.02
C ARG A 73 38.78 -0.94 -0.80
N GLU A 74 38.41 -0.29 0.29
CA GLU A 74 39.23 -0.21 1.51
C GLU A 74 39.00 -1.39 2.47
N ILE A 75 38.00 -2.22 2.20
CA ILE A 75 37.72 -3.39 3.03
C ILE A 75 38.78 -4.44 2.76
N SER A 76 39.52 -4.85 3.79
CA SER A 76 40.53 -5.90 3.64
C SER A 76 39.88 -7.24 3.28
N HIS A 77 40.52 -7.96 2.36
CA HIS A 77 40.03 -9.24 1.84
C HIS A 77 40.28 -10.37 2.85
N ASN A 78 39.47 -11.43 2.79
CA ASN A 78 39.64 -12.65 3.59
C ASN A 78 39.68 -12.46 5.13
N GLN A 79 39.08 -11.37 5.64
CA GLN A 79 39.02 -11.09 7.09
C GLN A 79 37.62 -11.28 7.69
N ASN A 80 36.75 -12.05 7.03
CA ASN A 80 35.36 -12.30 7.45
C ASN A 80 34.52 -11.03 7.61
N TYR A 81 34.84 -9.95 6.90
CA TYR A 81 33.98 -8.78 6.85
C TYR A 81 32.64 -9.12 6.20
N ARG A 82 31.56 -8.59 6.80
CA ARG A 82 30.18 -8.77 6.34
C ARG A 82 29.64 -7.45 5.84
N LEU A 83 29.42 -7.36 4.54
CA LEU A 83 28.91 -6.17 3.87
C LEU A 83 27.41 -6.29 3.62
N TYR A 84 26.65 -5.29 4.08
CA TYR A 84 25.21 -5.22 3.89
C TYR A 84 24.85 -4.04 3.00
N PHE A 85 23.95 -4.24 2.04
CA PHE A 85 23.49 -3.17 1.16
C PHE A 85 22.00 -3.27 0.84
N ASP A 86 21.43 -2.14 0.45
CA ASP A 86 20.01 -2.02 0.13
C ASP A 86 19.67 -2.66 -1.23
N ASN A 87 18.38 -2.85 -1.47
CA ASN A 87 17.82 -3.43 -2.67
C ASN A 87 18.29 -2.73 -3.94
N TYR A 88 18.42 -1.40 -3.92
CA TYR A 88 18.88 -0.64 -5.08
C TYR A 88 20.18 -1.20 -5.65
N PHE A 89 21.13 -1.55 -4.77
CA PHE A 89 22.48 -1.98 -5.13
C PHE A 89 22.64 -3.49 -5.31
N THR A 90 21.70 -4.28 -4.78
CA THR A 90 21.85 -5.73 -4.72
C THR A 90 21.70 -6.40 -6.09
N SER A 91 22.71 -7.18 -6.48
CA SER A 91 22.72 -8.09 -7.63
C SER A 91 23.49 -9.38 -7.28
N LEU A 92 23.17 -10.48 -7.97
CA LEU A 92 23.86 -11.76 -7.74
C LEU A 92 25.34 -11.69 -8.13
N LEU A 93 25.69 -10.96 -9.19
CA LEU A 93 27.07 -10.75 -9.62
C LEU A 93 27.89 -9.95 -8.60
N LEU A 94 27.28 -8.98 -7.91
CA LEU A 94 27.96 -8.23 -6.86
C LEU A 94 28.29 -9.11 -5.64
N LEU A 95 27.33 -9.96 -5.24
CA LEU A 95 27.52 -10.92 -4.15
C LEU A 95 28.62 -11.93 -4.50
N GLU A 96 28.61 -12.45 -5.72
CA GLU A 96 29.61 -13.37 -6.26
C GLU A 96 31.01 -12.75 -6.28
N TYR A 97 31.12 -11.50 -6.76
CA TYR A 97 32.37 -10.77 -6.80
C TYR A 97 32.99 -10.63 -5.40
N PHE A 98 32.19 -10.17 -4.43
CA PHE A 98 32.69 -10.01 -3.06
C PHE A 98 33.06 -11.34 -2.42
N ALA A 99 32.30 -12.41 -2.69
CA ALA A 99 32.64 -13.74 -2.21
C ALA A 99 34.00 -14.21 -2.72
N LYS A 100 34.32 -13.98 -4.01
CA LYS A 100 35.66 -14.28 -4.58
C LYS A 100 36.79 -13.44 -3.96
N GLN A 101 36.49 -12.27 -3.42
CA GLN A 101 37.43 -11.45 -2.66
C GLN A 101 37.47 -11.80 -1.15
N GLY A 102 36.76 -12.85 -0.72
CA GLY A 102 36.66 -13.23 0.69
C GLY A 102 35.88 -12.25 1.56
N ILE A 103 35.00 -11.45 0.95
CA ILE A 103 34.08 -10.54 1.63
C ILE A 103 32.69 -11.16 1.61
N LEU A 104 32.13 -11.40 2.78
CA LEU A 104 30.80 -11.97 2.93
C LEU A 104 29.76 -10.86 2.70
N SER A 105 28.70 -11.13 1.97
CA SER A 105 27.72 -10.10 1.63
C SER A 105 26.27 -10.56 1.68
N LEU A 106 25.37 -9.63 1.99
CA LEU A 106 23.93 -9.84 2.08
C LEU A 106 23.16 -8.57 1.72
N GLY A 107 22.12 -8.72 0.91
CA GLY A 107 21.24 -7.62 0.57
C GLY A 107 19.80 -8.08 0.36
N THR A 108 18.86 -7.14 0.47
CA THR A 108 17.51 -7.36 -0.07
C THR A 108 17.58 -7.33 -1.58
N ILE A 109 16.85 -8.18 -2.29
CA ILE A 109 16.91 -8.24 -3.76
C ILE A 109 15.50 -8.22 -4.35
N ARG A 110 15.32 -7.52 -5.48
CA ARG A 110 14.08 -7.63 -6.26
C ARG A 110 14.07 -8.97 -6.99
N ARG A 111 12.95 -9.68 -6.94
CA ARG A 111 12.78 -10.99 -7.60
C ARG A 111 13.10 -10.97 -9.10
N ASN A 112 12.79 -9.86 -9.79
CA ASN A 112 13.08 -9.70 -11.22
C ASN A 112 14.58 -9.52 -11.53
N ARG A 113 15.44 -9.43 -10.51
CA ARG A 113 16.92 -9.42 -10.66
C ARG A 113 17.55 -10.79 -10.40
N ILE A 114 16.73 -11.81 -10.09
CA ILE A 114 17.15 -13.19 -9.94
C ILE A 114 16.84 -13.89 -11.28
N PRO A 115 17.85 -14.28 -12.07
CA PRO A 115 17.64 -15.04 -13.31
C PRO A 115 17.00 -16.39 -12.99
N ASP A 116 16.01 -16.80 -13.77
CA ASP A 116 15.25 -18.05 -13.57
C ASP A 116 14.86 -18.26 -12.09
N CYS A 117 14.20 -17.27 -11.51
CA CYS A 117 13.89 -17.24 -10.08
C CYS A 117 13.03 -18.45 -9.67
N LYS A 118 13.65 -19.41 -8.98
CA LYS A 118 13.02 -20.66 -8.50
C LYS A 118 12.31 -20.52 -7.16
N LEU A 119 12.24 -19.32 -6.59
CA LEU A 119 11.45 -19.08 -5.38
C LEU A 119 9.95 -19.17 -5.71
N PRO A 120 9.11 -19.72 -4.80
CA PRO A 120 7.65 -19.83 -5.00
C PRO A 120 7.00 -18.50 -5.37
N ALA A 121 5.88 -18.52 -6.07
CA ALA A 121 5.23 -17.29 -6.53
C ALA A 121 4.80 -16.39 -5.36
N GLU A 122 4.82 -15.07 -5.52
CA GLU A 122 4.43 -14.16 -4.43
C GLU A 122 3.00 -14.42 -3.92
N LYS A 123 2.10 -14.85 -4.82
CA LYS A 123 0.72 -15.23 -4.47
C LYS A 123 0.63 -16.47 -3.59
N GLU A 124 1.62 -17.36 -3.64
CA GLU A 124 1.66 -18.57 -2.82
C GLU A 124 2.21 -18.23 -1.43
N ILE A 125 3.31 -17.48 -1.38
CA ILE A 125 3.94 -17.05 -0.12
C ILE A 125 3.03 -16.08 0.64
N SER A 126 2.26 -15.24 -0.04
CA SER A 126 1.36 -14.29 0.61
C SER A 126 0.23 -14.94 1.40
N LYS A 127 -0.16 -16.17 1.02
CA LYS A 127 -1.17 -17.00 1.72
C LYS A 127 -0.60 -17.73 2.94
N LYS A 128 0.72 -17.80 3.07
CA LYS A 128 1.38 -18.45 4.22
C LYS A 128 1.33 -17.55 5.45
N GLU A 129 1.47 -18.17 6.61
CA GLU A 129 1.55 -17.44 7.87
C GLU A 129 2.78 -16.55 7.94
N ARG A 130 2.69 -15.50 8.77
CA ARG A 130 3.82 -14.63 9.06
C ARG A 130 4.93 -15.46 9.73
N GLY A 131 6.16 -15.34 9.23
CA GLY A 131 7.28 -16.18 9.66
C GLY A 131 7.62 -17.28 8.66
N TYR A 132 6.74 -17.63 7.73
CA TYR A 132 7.06 -18.58 6.67
C TYR A 132 8.26 -18.08 5.84
N SER A 133 9.20 -18.98 5.59
CA SER A 133 10.38 -18.73 4.78
C SER A 133 10.65 -19.91 3.86
N VAL A 134 11.37 -19.65 2.78
CA VAL A 134 11.84 -20.65 1.83
C VAL A 134 13.14 -20.18 1.20
N GLU A 135 14.10 -21.09 1.11
CA GLU A 135 15.42 -20.88 0.50
C GLU A 135 15.55 -21.56 -0.85
N TYR A 136 16.32 -20.93 -1.74
CA TYR A 136 16.88 -21.55 -2.93
C TYR A 136 18.34 -21.15 -3.07
N VAL A 137 19.23 -22.14 -3.19
CA VAL A 137 20.67 -21.94 -3.40
C VAL A 137 20.99 -22.16 -4.88
N ALA A 138 21.71 -21.21 -5.46
CA ALA A 138 22.21 -21.30 -6.83
C ALA A 138 23.72 -21.07 -6.86
N CYS A 139 24.41 -21.86 -7.68
CA CYS A 139 25.81 -21.61 -8.00
C CYS A 139 25.90 -20.53 -9.09
N VAL A 140 26.45 -19.37 -8.75
CA VAL A 140 26.67 -18.24 -9.66
C VAL A 140 28.18 -18.13 -9.91
N GLN A 141 28.63 -18.46 -11.12
CA GLN A 141 30.04 -18.42 -11.53
C GLN A 141 31.01 -19.14 -10.56
N GLY A 142 30.58 -20.26 -9.98
CA GLY A 142 31.37 -21.06 -9.04
C GLY A 142 31.17 -20.69 -7.56
N THR A 143 30.34 -19.69 -7.26
CA THR A 143 30.02 -19.27 -5.89
C THR A 143 28.58 -19.63 -5.56
N ASP A 144 28.38 -20.35 -4.45
CA ASP A 144 27.03 -20.63 -3.95
C ASP A 144 26.42 -19.37 -3.32
N ILE A 145 25.26 -18.98 -3.85
CA ILE A 145 24.49 -17.85 -3.34
C ILE A 145 23.12 -18.35 -2.92
N SER A 146 22.78 -18.07 -1.67
CA SER A 146 21.46 -18.32 -1.12
C SER A 146 20.51 -17.17 -1.45
N THR A 147 19.30 -17.51 -1.89
CA THR A 147 18.18 -16.58 -1.99
C THR A 147 17.06 -17.05 -1.07
N VAL A 148 16.59 -16.16 -0.19
CA VAL A 148 15.57 -16.49 0.81
C VAL A 148 14.38 -15.57 0.63
N ALA A 149 13.19 -16.15 0.46
CA ALA A 149 11.94 -15.40 0.56
C ALA A 149 11.33 -15.59 1.95
N TRP A 150 10.99 -14.49 2.60
CA TRP A 150 10.43 -14.47 3.96
C TRP A 150 9.12 -13.67 4.00
N LYS A 151 8.09 -14.25 4.59
CA LYS A 151 6.77 -13.64 4.78
C LYS A 151 6.72 -12.88 6.12
N ASP A 152 6.85 -11.56 6.05
CA ASP A 152 6.46 -10.65 7.13
C ASP A 152 5.07 -10.03 6.82
N ASN A 153 4.86 -8.75 7.10
CA ASN A 153 3.68 -8.01 6.61
C ASN A 153 3.61 -8.05 5.07
N LYS A 154 4.78 -7.86 4.44
CA LYS A 154 5.02 -8.07 3.01
C LYS A 154 6.07 -9.18 2.84
N ILE A 155 6.18 -9.67 1.61
CA ILE A 155 7.23 -10.62 1.26
C ILE A 155 8.52 -9.85 1.11
N VAL A 156 9.58 -10.33 1.76
CA VAL A 156 10.95 -9.82 1.64
C VAL A 156 11.76 -10.90 0.96
N THR A 157 12.58 -10.53 -0.03
CA THR A 157 13.53 -11.46 -0.66
C THR A 157 14.94 -10.98 -0.35
N LEU A 158 15.77 -11.87 0.16
CA LEU A 158 17.19 -11.66 0.47
C LEU A 158 18.04 -12.49 -0.46
N ALA A 159 19.25 -12.01 -0.75
CA ALA A 159 20.31 -12.79 -1.36
C ALA A 159 21.58 -12.65 -0.53
N SER A 160 22.30 -13.75 -0.32
CA SER A 160 23.48 -13.80 0.53
C SER A 160 24.51 -14.81 0.06
N SER A 161 25.78 -14.49 0.28
CA SER A 161 26.92 -15.39 0.06
C SER A 161 27.32 -16.21 1.28
N PHE A 162 26.62 -16.08 2.43
CA PHE A 162 27.09 -16.68 3.70
C PHE A 162 26.01 -17.14 4.67
N VAL A 163 24.75 -16.77 4.48
CA VAL A 163 23.65 -17.18 5.35
C VAL A 163 22.41 -17.55 4.54
N GLY A 164 21.75 -18.63 4.95
CA GLY A 164 20.53 -19.16 4.34
C GLY A 164 19.31 -19.02 5.24
N GLU A 165 18.35 -19.91 5.08
CA GLU A 165 17.13 -19.95 5.88
C GLU A 165 17.37 -20.45 7.32
N LEU A 166 18.38 -21.30 7.53
CA LEU A 166 18.68 -21.94 8.81
C LEU A 166 20.01 -21.43 9.41
N PRO A 167 20.14 -21.40 10.75
CA PRO A 167 19.11 -21.69 11.76
C PRO A 167 18.10 -20.54 11.94
N LYS A 168 16.85 -20.88 12.27
CA LYS A 168 15.81 -19.88 12.58
C LYS A 168 15.86 -19.46 14.05
N SER A 169 15.70 -18.18 14.31
CA SER A 169 15.53 -17.63 15.65
C SER A 169 14.10 -17.09 15.84
N GLN A 170 13.58 -17.18 17.07
CA GLN A 170 12.33 -16.52 17.43
C GLN A 170 12.59 -15.04 17.72
N VAL A 171 11.75 -14.16 17.16
CA VAL A 171 11.90 -12.72 17.35
C VAL A 171 10.55 -12.10 17.68
N SER A 172 10.46 -11.44 18.83
CA SER A 172 9.25 -10.72 19.20
C SER A 172 8.98 -9.54 18.26
N ARG A 173 7.76 -9.51 17.71
CA ARG A 173 7.29 -8.45 16.81
C ARG A 173 6.01 -7.84 17.34
N TYR A 174 5.94 -6.51 17.27
CA TYR A 174 4.72 -5.77 17.57
C TYR A 174 3.74 -5.87 16.39
N ASP A 175 2.59 -6.46 16.65
CA ASP A 175 1.43 -6.46 15.78
C ASP A 175 0.71 -5.12 15.92
N LYS A 176 0.85 -4.24 14.91
CA LYS A 176 0.23 -2.91 14.91
C LYS A 176 -1.31 -2.97 14.89
N PRO A 177 -1.97 -3.77 14.03
CA PRO A 177 -3.43 -3.95 14.06
C PRO A 177 -3.97 -4.32 15.44
N HIS A 178 -3.38 -5.34 16.06
CA HIS A 178 -3.84 -5.87 17.35
C HIS A 178 -3.17 -5.19 18.54
N LYS A 179 -2.22 -4.28 18.31
CA LYS A 179 -1.44 -3.55 19.32
C LYS A 179 -0.76 -4.44 20.37
N ARG A 180 -0.37 -5.66 20.01
CA ARG A 180 0.22 -6.66 20.92
C ARG A 180 1.55 -7.18 20.39
N TYR A 181 2.33 -7.87 21.21
CA TYR A 181 3.44 -8.71 20.73
C TYR A 181 2.91 -10.12 20.43
N VAL A 182 3.40 -10.74 19.35
CA VAL A 182 2.89 -12.05 18.87
C VAL A 182 3.34 -13.22 19.76
N ASP A 183 4.57 -13.17 20.29
CA ASP A 183 5.16 -14.27 21.06
C ASP A 183 5.32 -13.90 22.55
N ASN A 184 6.40 -13.20 22.89
CA ASN A 184 6.74 -12.75 24.24
C ASN A 184 6.95 -11.23 24.21
N ASP A 185 6.28 -10.48 25.07
CA ASP A 185 6.48 -9.05 25.20
C ASP A 185 7.82 -8.77 25.90
N PRO A 186 8.87 -8.32 25.18
CA PRO A 186 10.20 -8.16 25.76
C PRO A 186 10.23 -7.07 26.84
N LEU A 187 9.28 -6.12 26.80
CA LEU A 187 9.16 -5.06 27.80
C LEU A 187 8.53 -5.56 29.10
N ALA A 188 7.87 -6.73 29.08
CA ALA A 188 7.25 -7.30 30.26
C ALA A 188 8.26 -8.07 31.12
N LEU A 189 9.22 -8.78 30.50
CA LEU A 189 10.21 -9.60 31.19
C LEU A 189 11.34 -8.75 31.82
N ASN A 190 11.69 -7.62 31.20
CA ASN A 190 12.74 -6.72 31.67
C ASN A 190 12.17 -5.44 32.29
N PHE A 191 11.02 -5.51 32.96
CA PHE A 191 10.40 -4.33 33.55
C PHE A 191 11.19 -3.85 34.77
N GLU A 192 11.80 -2.67 34.65
CA GLU A 192 12.48 -2.00 35.75
C GLU A 192 11.52 -1.10 36.55
N SER A 193 11.82 -0.91 37.84
CA SER A 193 11.05 -0.01 38.70
C SER A 193 11.10 1.42 38.16
N VAL A 194 9.96 1.96 37.76
CA VAL A 194 9.85 3.33 37.23
C VAL A 194 9.52 4.38 38.30
N CYS A 195 9.35 3.98 39.57
CA CYS A 195 8.94 4.87 40.65
C CYS A 195 9.26 4.35 42.06
N ASP A 196 9.59 5.28 42.97
CA ASP A 196 10.03 4.97 44.33
C ASP A 196 8.96 5.19 45.41
N HIS A 197 7.88 4.40 45.35
CA HIS A 197 6.83 4.44 46.38
C HIS A 197 7.15 3.44 47.50
N LYS A 198 8.05 3.83 48.43
CA LYS A 198 8.51 2.96 49.53
C LYS A 198 7.43 2.69 50.60
N LYS A 199 6.62 3.70 50.94
CA LYS A 199 5.44 3.62 51.81
C LYS A 199 4.45 4.71 51.40
N GLY A 200 3.18 4.37 51.15
CA GLY A 200 2.17 5.36 50.78
C GLY A 200 0.89 4.80 50.14
N LYS A 201 0.08 5.69 49.57
CA LYS A 201 -1.21 5.42 48.91
C LYS A 201 -1.12 4.49 47.69
N PHE A 202 0.07 4.35 47.11
CA PHE A 202 0.33 3.50 45.95
C PHE A 202 1.25 2.35 46.33
N LYS A 203 0.89 1.14 45.91
CA LYS A 203 1.62 -0.10 46.21
C LYS A 203 2.34 -0.62 44.96
N CYS A 204 2.97 0.26 44.19
CA CYS A 204 3.65 -0.11 42.94
C CYS A 204 4.77 -1.14 43.15
N GLN A 205 5.51 -1.03 44.26
CA GLN A 205 6.65 -1.91 44.59
C GLN A 205 6.22 -3.30 45.09
N THR A 206 4.94 -3.51 45.42
CA THR A 206 4.45 -4.81 45.87
C THR A 206 4.05 -5.73 44.70
N LEU A 207 4.02 -5.22 43.47
CA LEU A 207 3.69 -6.00 42.27
C LEU A 207 4.94 -6.69 41.75
N THR A 208 4.87 -8.00 41.58
CA THR A 208 5.96 -8.79 40.99
C THR A 208 5.92 -8.68 39.46
N ILE A 209 7.04 -9.03 38.80
CA ILE A 209 7.12 -9.08 37.34
C ILE A 209 6.05 -10.03 36.76
N ASN A 210 5.82 -11.17 37.42
CA ASN A 210 4.79 -12.14 37.02
C ASN A 210 3.38 -11.53 37.00
N GLU A 211 3.05 -10.67 37.96
CA GLU A 211 1.76 -9.97 37.98
C GLU A 211 1.64 -8.97 36.84
N ILE A 212 2.71 -8.24 36.53
CA ILE A 212 2.74 -7.30 35.40
C ILE A 212 2.54 -8.07 34.09
N VAL A 213 3.30 -9.13 33.88
CA VAL A 213 3.21 -10.01 32.70
C VAL A 213 1.80 -10.59 32.57
N TYR A 214 1.20 -11.05 33.67
CA TYR A 214 -0.15 -11.60 33.69
C TYR A 214 -1.20 -10.56 33.25
N ASN A 215 -1.19 -9.37 33.84
CA ASN A 215 -2.14 -8.31 33.50
C ASN A 215 -1.95 -7.81 32.05
N ARG A 216 -0.70 -7.73 31.57
CA ARG A 216 -0.40 -7.42 30.16
C ARG A 216 -0.95 -8.49 29.24
N LYS A 217 -0.72 -9.78 29.55
CA LYS A 217 -1.22 -10.90 28.75
C LYS A 217 -2.73 -10.81 28.59
N LEU A 218 -3.47 -10.65 29.69
CA LEU A 218 -4.94 -10.54 29.65
C LEU A 218 -5.43 -9.34 28.84
N LEU A 219 -4.72 -8.21 28.88
CA LEU A 219 -5.05 -7.03 28.09
C LEU A 219 -4.81 -7.28 26.60
N TYR A 220 -3.63 -7.80 26.24
CA TYR A 220 -3.19 -7.94 24.85
C TYR A 220 -3.69 -9.21 24.16
N GLU A 221 -4.27 -10.15 24.90
CA GLU A 221 -4.99 -11.31 24.37
C GLU A 221 -6.30 -10.91 23.66
N LYS A 222 -6.85 -9.72 23.94
CA LYS A 222 -8.07 -9.21 23.29
C LYS A 222 -7.88 -9.04 21.78
N ALA A 223 -8.89 -9.44 21.01
CA ALA A 223 -8.81 -9.57 19.56
C ALA A 223 -8.83 -8.22 18.83
N SER A 224 -9.27 -7.14 19.48
CA SER A 224 -9.29 -5.82 18.86
C SER A 224 -8.87 -4.72 19.82
N LYS A 225 -8.41 -3.58 19.27
CA LYS A 225 -8.15 -2.38 20.07
C LYS A 225 -9.40 -1.95 20.86
N ASN A 226 -10.59 -2.08 20.29
CA ASN A 226 -11.84 -1.73 20.96
C ASN A 226 -12.08 -2.63 22.17
N GLU A 227 -11.92 -3.95 22.02
CA GLU A 227 -12.01 -4.88 23.17
C GLU A 227 -10.94 -4.61 24.23
N GLN A 228 -9.72 -4.23 23.83
CA GLN A 228 -8.69 -3.79 24.78
C GLN A 228 -9.12 -2.54 25.55
N ASP A 229 -9.66 -1.54 24.86
CA ASP A 229 -10.11 -0.28 25.47
C ASP A 229 -11.28 -0.52 26.43
N VAL A 230 -12.19 -1.45 26.10
CA VAL A 230 -13.25 -1.92 27.00
C VAL A 230 -12.66 -2.67 28.19
N TYR A 231 -11.68 -3.56 27.97
CA TYR A 231 -11.01 -4.28 29.05
C TYR A 231 -10.25 -3.35 30.02
N LEU A 232 -9.67 -2.27 29.50
CA LEU A 232 -8.95 -1.26 30.29
C LEU A 232 -9.84 -0.55 31.32
N VAL A 233 -11.16 -0.50 31.10
CA VAL A 233 -12.14 0.06 32.07
C VAL A 233 -11.98 -0.61 33.44
N ARG A 234 -11.66 -1.90 33.48
CA ARG A 234 -11.48 -2.66 34.73
C ARG A 234 -10.32 -2.15 35.60
N PHE A 235 -9.36 -1.45 35.01
CA PHE A 235 -8.18 -0.94 35.71
C PHE A 235 -8.28 0.54 36.08
N ILE A 236 -9.29 1.25 35.57
CA ILE A 236 -9.34 2.72 35.57
C ILE A 236 -10.64 3.18 36.20
N THR A 237 -10.56 4.00 37.24
CA THR A 237 -11.74 4.63 37.85
C THR A 237 -11.57 6.14 37.87
N PRO A 238 -12.33 6.89 37.04
CA PRO A 238 -12.46 8.33 37.16
C PRO A 238 -13.26 8.68 38.41
N CYS A 239 -12.75 9.58 39.24
CA CYS A 239 -13.37 10.03 40.46
C CYS A 239 -13.64 11.55 40.38
N PRO A 240 -14.87 12.02 40.67
CA PRO A 240 -15.18 13.45 40.67
C PRO A 240 -14.34 14.19 41.71
N ILE A 241 -14.03 15.45 41.43
CA ILE A 241 -13.32 16.32 42.39
C ILE A 241 -14.33 16.88 43.39
N VAL A 242 -14.20 16.47 44.67
CA VAL A 242 -15.18 16.83 45.73
C VAL A 242 -14.88 18.17 46.40
N ARG A 243 -13.62 18.61 46.43
CA ARG A 243 -13.21 19.89 47.06
C ARG A 243 -12.43 20.74 46.08
N GLU A 244 -12.93 21.94 45.81
CA GLU A 244 -12.26 22.92 44.96
C GLU A 244 -11.76 24.09 45.82
N ARG A 245 -10.46 24.41 45.75
CA ARG A 245 -9.92 25.65 46.33
C ARG A 245 -9.96 26.74 45.28
N SER A 246 -10.73 27.80 45.53
CA SER A 246 -10.72 29.01 44.74
C SER A 246 -9.41 29.77 44.96
N ARG A 247 -8.47 29.67 44.02
CA ARG A 247 -7.41 30.68 43.89
C ARG A 247 -7.97 31.88 43.12
N VAL A 248 -7.76 33.07 43.69
CA VAL A 248 -8.08 34.37 43.09
C VAL A 248 -6.99 34.66 42.05
N THR A 249 -7.18 34.19 40.83
CA THR A 249 -6.42 34.67 39.67
C THR A 249 -7.36 34.79 38.48
N SER A 250 -7.23 35.92 37.79
CA SER A 250 -8.20 36.53 36.88
C SER A 250 -8.31 35.90 35.49
N MET A 251 -7.61 34.78 35.21
CA MET A 251 -7.83 34.00 33.99
C MET A 251 -7.65 32.51 34.30
N LYS A 252 -8.74 31.73 34.34
CA LYS A 252 -8.67 30.29 34.63
C LYS A 252 -8.83 29.47 33.34
N PRO A 253 -7.85 28.64 32.96
CA PRO A 253 -8.08 27.60 31.96
C PRO A 253 -9.13 26.60 32.48
N GLN A 254 -9.86 25.96 31.55
CA GLN A 254 -10.88 24.95 31.86
C GLN A 254 -10.28 23.84 32.74
N ARG A 255 -10.73 23.75 34.00
CA ARG A 255 -10.18 22.85 35.02
C ARG A 255 -10.66 21.40 34.80
N ASN A 256 -9.85 20.44 35.21
CA ASN A 256 -10.21 19.02 35.13
C ASN A 256 -11.41 18.71 36.03
N LYS A 257 -12.44 18.03 35.50
CA LYS A 257 -13.67 17.67 36.23
C LYS A 257 -13.50 16.46 37.16
N TYR A 258 -12.49 15.63 36.92
CA TYR A 258 -12.23 14.39 37.63
C TYR A 258 -10.72 14.14 37.77
N PHE A 259 -10.34 13.26 38.70
CA PHE A 259 -9.04 12.62 38.73
C PHE A 259 -9.17 11.12 38.44
N VAL A 260 -8.09 10.47 38.02
CA VAL A 260 -8.12 9.06 37.63
C VAL A 260 -7.33 8.22 38.63
N THR A 261 -7.91 7.12 39.07
CA THR A 261 -7.23 6.10 39.87
C THR A 261 -6.99 4.84 39.05
N PHE A 262 -5.83 4.22 39.28
CA PHE A 262 -5.33 3.08 38.51
C PHE A 262 -5.15 1.88 39.43
N PHE A 263 -5.55 0.71 38.96
CA PHE A 263 -5.51 -0.54 39.68
C PHE A 263 -4.80 -1.63 38.87
N PHE A 264 -4.38 -2.71 39.54
CA PHE A 264 -3.87 -3.97 38.96
C PHE A 264 -4.53 -5.15 39.68
N PHE A 265 -4.71 -6.28 38.99
CA PHE A 265 -5.23 -7.51 39.58
C PHE A 265 -4.07 -8.40 40.01
N LEU A 266 -4.18 -9.03 41.19
CA LEU A 266 -3.25 -10.07 41.61
C LEU A 266 -3.73 -11.44 41.11
N ARG A 267 -2.82 -12.32 40.72
CA ARG A 267 -3.13 -13.65 40.17
C ARG A 267 -3.78 -14.56 41.20
N ASP A 268 -3.26 -14.52 42.43
CA ASP A 268 -3.58 -15.49 43.48
C ASP A 268 -4.71 -15.05 44.42
N SER A 269 -5.18 -13.80 44.28
CA SER A 269 -6.28 -13.29 45.07
C SER A 269 -7.09 -12.32 44.22
N LYS A 270 -8.43 -12.36 44.29
CA LYS A 270 -9.33 -11.36 43.66
C LYS A 270 -9.11 -9.92 44.17
N ARG A 271 -7.98 -9.64 44.83
CA ARG A 271 -7.58 -8.36 45.37
C ARG A 271 -7.05 -7.48 44.24
N ILE A 272 -7.39 -6.20 44.31
CA ILE A 272 -6.88 -5.16 43.43
C ILE A 272 -5.89 -4.27 44.17
N VAL A 273 -4.82 -3.88 43.48
CA VAL A 273 -3.76 -3.06 44.02
C VAL A 273 -3.76 -1.70 43.34
N LYS A 274 -3.82 -0.64 44.14
CA LYS A 274 -3.77 0.74 43.63
C LYS A 274 -2.34 1.15 43.29
N VAL A 275 -2.14 1.66 42.08
CA VAL A 275 -0.83 2.08 41.55
C VAL A 275 -0.85 3.52 41.05
N CYS A 276 0.34 4.11 40.88
CA CYS A 276 0.46 5.45 40.31
C CYS A 276 0.32 5.42 38.78
N LYS A 277 0.01 6.57 38.17
CA LYS A 277 -0.12 6.70 36.70
C LYS A 277 1.16 6.32 35.95
N LYS A 278 2.33 6.75 36.45
CA LYS A 278 3.63 6.49 35.80
C LYS A 278 3.90 4.99 35.71
N PHE A 279 3.70 4.28 36.82
CA PHE A 279 3.80 2.83 36.89
C PHE A 279 2.79 2.16 35.96
N PHE A 280 1.51 2.54 36.03
CA PHE A 280 0.45 1.98 35.20
C PHE A 280 0.76 2.04 33.69
N LEU A 281 1.20 3.21 33.22
CA LEU A 281 1.52 3.42 31.81
C LEU A 281 2.73 2.58 31.38
N ALA A 282 3.78 2.51 32.20
CA ALA A 282 4.97 1.73 31.89
C ALA A 282 4.67 0.21 31.94
N ALA A 283 4.04 -0.25 33.03
CA ALA A 283 3.75 -1.65 33.29
C ALA A 283 2.79 -2.25 32.26
N LEU A 284 1.84 -1.49 31.71
CA LEU A 284 0.99 -1.96 30.59
C LEU A 284 1.47 -1.53 29.19
N GLY A 285 2.49 -0.67 29.09
CA GLY A 285 2.98 -0.18 27.79
C GLY A 285 2.00 0.74 27.07
N LEU A 286 1.26 1.58 27.81
CA LEU A 286 0.19 2.42 27.28
C LEU A 286 0.59 3.89 27.17
N GLY A 287 0.10 4.55 26.11
CA GLY A 287 0.26 5.99 25.95
C GLY A 287 -0.71 6.78 26.85
N LYS A 288 -0.22 7.91 27.42
CA LYS A 288 -1.01 8.78 28.31
C LYS A 288 -2.36 9.24 27.71
N HIS A 289 -2.39 9.50 26.41
CA HIS A 289 -3.57 10.00 25.71
C HIS A 289 -4.66 8.94 25.60
N ARG A 290 -4.31 7.68 25.29
CA ARG A 290 -5.26 6.56 25.21
C ARG A 290 -6.01 6.41 26.53
N VAL A 291 -5.27 6.40 27.64
CA VAL A 291 -5.81 6.27 28.99
C VAL A 291 -6.71 7.45 29.37
N ASN A 292 -6.29 8.69 29.07
CA ASN A 292 -7.10 9.87 29.33
C ASN A 292 -8.40 9.88 28.51
N THR A 293 -8.36 9.46 27.23
CA THR A 293 -9.57 9.36 26.39
C THR A 293 -10.56 8.33 26.94
N ILE A 294 -10.07 7.17 27.37
CA ILE A 294 -10.90 6.13 28.00
C ILE A 294 -11.52 6.66 29.30
N ALA A 295 -10.72 7.27 30.18
CA ALA A 295 -11.21 7.85 31.42
C ALA A 295 -12.30 8.91 31.20
N ASN A 296 -12.16 9.76 30.18
CA ASN A 296 -13.18 10.75 29.84
C ASN A 296 -14.49 10.10 29.40
N LYS A 297 -14.44 9.06 28.56
CA LYS A 297 -15.64 8.33 28.12
C LYS A 297 -16.34 7.66 29.29
N ILE A 298 -15.58 7.02 30.19
CA ILE A 298 -16.15 6.40 31.41
C ILE A 298 -16.82 7.48 32.28
N TYR A 299 -16.19 8.64 32.47
CA TYR A 299 -16.77 9.74 33.24
C TYR A 299 -18.06 10.30 32.61
N GLU A 300 -18.15 10.30 31.28
CA GLU A 300 -19.37 10.66 30.54
C GLU A 300 -20.42 9.53 30.51
N GLY A 301 -20.17 8.37 31.13
CA GLY A 301 -21.08 7.21 31.11
C GLY A 301 -21.11 6.45 29.77
N LYS A 302 -20.11 6.64 28.90
CA LYS A 302 -20.03 6.01 27.57
C LYS A 302 -19.02 4.86 27.55
N THR A 303 -19.33 3.81 26.80
CA THR A 303 -18.40 2.71 26.54
C THR A 303 -17.27 3.16 25.58
N PRO A 304 -16.00 2.83 25.84
CA PRO A 304 -14.91 3.14 24.92
C PRO A 304 -15.07 2.44 23.56
N HIS A 305 -15.26 3.22 22.50
CA HIS A 305 -15.28 2.72 21.12
C HIS A 305 -14.47 3.63 20.17
N ASP A 306 -13.66 3.06 19.28
CA ASP A 306 -12.91 3.78 18.24
C ASP A 306 -13.77 3.99 16.99
N ASN A 307 -14.09 5.26 16.69
CA ASN A 307 -14.92 5.66 15.56
C ASN A 307 -14.11 5.95 14.27
N ARG A 308 -12.82 5.59 14.23
CA ARG A 308 -11.95 5.83 13.07
C ARG A 308 -12.16 4.77 12.00
N GLY A 309 -12.23 5.20 10.75
CA GLY A 309 -12.54 4.32 9.62
C GLY A 309 -14.05 4.07 9.48
N GLY A 310 -14.40 3.21 8.52
CA GLY A 310 -15.78 2.92 8.15
C GLY A 310 -16.27 3.77 6.99
N ASP A 311 -17.06 3.16 6.11
CA ASP A 311 -17.73 3.83 5.02
C ASP A 311 -18.95 4.59 5.58
N ARG A 312 -18.93 5.92 5.43
CA ARG A 312 -20.01 6.81 5.90
C ARG A 312 -20.84 7.39 4.76
N LYS A 313 -20.45 7.14 3.49
CA LYS A 313 -21.00 7.84 2.32
C LYS A 313 -21.60 6.90 1.28
N SER A 314 -21.12 5.66 1.15
CA SER A 314 -21.65 4.78 0.10
C SER A 314 -23.09 4.39 0.32
N ALA A 315 -23.55 4.24 1.57
CA ALA A 315 -24.95 3.99 1.88
C ALA A 315 -25.87 5.11 1.34
N GLN A 316 -25.45 6.37 1.49
CA GLN A 316 -26.20 7.54 1.01
C GLN A 316 -26.26 7.65 -0.52
N SER A 317 -25.41 6.93 -1.25
CA SER A 317 -25.35 6.96 -2.71
C SER A 317 -25.80 5.64 -3.36
N LEU A 318 -26.30 4.69 -2.57
CA LEU A 318 -26.70 3.38 -3.05
C LEU A 318 -27.90 3.50 -4.00
N GLU A 319 -28.94 4.21 -3.58
CA GLU A 319 -30.17 4.43 -4.37
C GLU A 319 -29.88 5.13 -5.71
N LYS A 320 -29.04 6.17 -5.68
CA LYS A 320 -28.59 6.87 -6.90
C LYS A 320 -27.83 5.93 -7.85
N LYS A 321 -26.96 5.06 -7.32
CA LYS A 321 -26.22 4.08 -8.14
C LYS A 321 -27.15 3.05 -8.75
N GLU A 322 -28.13 2.55 -8.00
CA GLU A 322 -29.11 1.60 -8.50
C GLU A 322 -29.98 2.20 -9.61
N SER A 323 -30.40 3.46 -9.46
CA SER A 323 -31.12 4.19 -10.51
C SER A 323 -30.29 4.30 -11.80
N VAL A 324 -29.01 4.67 -11.71
CA VAL A 324 -28.11 4.72 -12.87
C VAL A 324 -27.93 3.34 -13.52
N LYS A 325 -27.83 2.26 -12.73
CA LYS A 325 -27.73 0.89 -13.26
C LYS A 325 -28.97 0.51 -14.07
N LYS A 326 -30.17 0.75 -13.52
CA LYS A 326 -31.43 0.50 -14.22
C LYS A 326 -31.53 1.23 -15.56
N PHE A 327 -31.07 2.48 -15.60
CA PHE A 327 -31.01 3.24 -16.85
C PHE A 327 -30.04 2.62 -17.88
N LEU A 328 -28.86 2.19 -17.44
CA LEU A 328 -27.85 1.60 -18.33
C LEU A 328 -28.26 0.20 -18.83
N ASP A 329 -28.93 -0.61 -18.01
CA ASP A 329 -29.48 -1.92 -18.39
C ASP A 329 -30.56 -1.81 -19.48
N ALA A 330 -31.29 -0.69 -19.51
CA ALA A 330 -32.34 -0.45 -20.50
C ALA A 330 -31.80 -0.01 -21.88
N LEU A 331 -30.50 0.25 -22.03
CA LEU A 331 -29.93 0.71 -23.30
C LEU A 331 -29.83 -0.44 -24.32
N PRO A 332 -30.21 -0.21 -25.60
CA PRO A 332 -30.11 -1.21 -26.65
C PRO A 332 -28.65 -1.41 -27.08
N ALA A 333 -27.91 -2.27 -26.38
CA ALA A 333 -26.54 -2.61 -26.71
C ALA A 333 -26.51 -3.82 -27.67
N LYS A 334 -25.76 -3.70 -28.77
CA LYS A 334 -25.60 -4.78 -29.77
C LYS A 334 -24.30 -5.55 -29.54
N GLU A 335 -24.33 -6.87 -29.74
CA GLU A 335 -23.12 -7.69 -29.74
C GLU A 335 -22.25 -7.37 -30.98
N SER A 336 -20.93 -7.52 -30.86
CA SER A 336 -20.01 -7.29 -31.97
C SER A 336 -20.21 -8.33 -33.08
N HIS A 337 -20.46 -7.86 -34.30
CA HIS A 337 -20.81 -8.68 -35.47
C HIS A 337 -19.60 -9.39 -36.13
N TYR A 338 -18.44 -9.48 -35.46
CA TYR A 338 -17.20 -10.04 -36.02
C TYR A 338 -16.95 -11.48 -35.53
N ASN A 339 -16.91 -12.43 -36.49
CA ASN A 339 -16.67 -13.86 -36.30
C ASN A 339 -15.22 -14.21 -35.89
N ARG A 340 -14.72 -13.67 -34.78
CA ARG A 340 -13.50 -14.15 -34.11
C ARG A 340 -13.77 -14.27 -32.60
N LYS A 341 -13.63 -15.49 -32.07
CA LYS A 341 -13.73 -15.93 -30.65
C LYS A 341 -14.28 -14.85 -29.69
N LYS A 342 -15.59 -14.95 -29.44
CA LYS A 342 -16.52 -13.96 -28.87
C LYS A 342 -16.01 -13.23 -27.62
N SER A 343 -15.74 -11.92 -27.75
CA SER A 343 -15.74 -10.98 -26.62
C SER A 343 -17.18 -10.76 -26.13
N ARG A 344 -17.43 -10.79 -24.81
CA ARG A 344 -18.74 -10.51 -24.20
C ARG A 344 -19.06 -9.01 -24.08
N ARG A 345 -18.38 -8.16 -24.84
CA ARG A 345 -18.52 -6.70 -24.76
C ARG A 345 -19.63 -6.24 -25.68
N ALA A 346 -20.62 -5.53 -25.12
CA ALA A 346 -21.71 -4.95 -25.89
C ALA A 346 -21.34 -3.54 -26.36
N TYR A 347 -21.87 -3.10 -27.50
CA TYR A 347 -21.56 -1.80 -28.09
C TYR A 347 -22.83 -0.96 -28.31
N LEU A 348 -22.77 0.29 -27.86
CA LEU A 348 -23.75 1.35 -28.15
C LEU A 348 -23.37 2.08 -29.45
N SER A 349 -24.31 2.80 -30.04
CA SER A 349 -24.07 3.59 -31.26
C SER A 349 -22.88 4.56 -31.11
N TYR A 350 -22.13 4.75 -32.19
CA TYR A 350 -21.00 5.71 -32.28
C TYR A 350 -21.44 7.16 -32.06
N GLU A 351 -22.74 7.46 -32.18
CA GLU A 351 -23.30 8.80 -31.98
C GLU A 351 -23.48 9.17 -30.51
N LEU A 352 -23.49 8.16 -29.63
CA LEU A 352 -23.60 8.32 -28.19
C LEU A 352 -22.22 8.45 -27.55
N ASN A 353 -22.17 9.13 -26.41
CA ASN A 353 -20.98 9.18 -25.55
C ASN A 353 -21.44 9.28 -24.09
N ILE A 354 -20.51 9.03 -23.14
CA ILE A 354 -20.83 9.00 -21.70
C ILE A 354 -21.49 10.32 -21.24
N ARG A 355 -21.05 11.47 -21.77
CA ARG A 355 -21.61 12.78 -21.42
C ARG A 355 -23.04 12.95 -21.90
N LYS A 356 -23.35 12.51 -23.13
CA LYS A 356 -24.72 12.50 -23.67
C LYS A 356 -25.62 11.56 -22.87
N LEU A 357 -25.15 10.36 -22.54
CA LEU A 357 -25.90 9.40 -21.72
C LEU A 357 -26.17 9.94 -20.31
N TRP A 358 -25.18 10.56 -19.68
CA TRP A 358 -25.35 11.24 -18.39
C TRP A 358 -26.38 12.37 -18.48
N GLY A 359 -26.33 13.17 -19.56
CA GLY A 359 -27.33 14.21 -19.81
C GLY A 359 -28.74 13.63 -19.95
N LEU A 360 -28.90 12.59 -20.77
CA LEU A 360 -30.18 11.90 -20.96
C LEU A 360 -30.72 11.33 -19.64
N TYR A 361 -29.86 10.69 -18.84
CA TYR A 361 -30.23 10.20 -17.52
C TYR A 361 -30.72 11.33 -16.62
N ASN A 362 -29.91 12.38 -16.42
CA ASN A 362 -30.26 13.49 -15.51
C ASN A 362 -31.47 14.31 -15.98
N THR A 363 -31.78 14.33 -17.28
CA THR A 363 -33.00 14.95 -17.80
C THR A 363 -34.24 14.09 -17.55
N GLY A 364 -34.09 12.77 -17.42
CA GLY A 364 -35.19 11.82 -17.24
C GLY A 364 -35.46 11.35 -15.81
N VAL A 365 -34.75 11.88 -14.80
CA VAL A 365 -34.94 11.51 -13.39
C VAL A 365 -35.25 12.72 -12.50
N ASP A 366 -35.91 12.45 -11.36
CA ASP A 366 -36.19 13.43 -10.31
C ASP A 366 -34.91 14.02 -9.71
N ASP A 367 -35.02 15.24 -9.16
CA ASP A 367 -33.89 15.99 -8.59
C ASP A 367 -33.11 15.20 -7.53
N ASP A 368 -33.80 14.39 -6.73
CA ASP A 368 -33.19 13.57 -5.69
C ASP A 368 -32.29 12.46 -6.26
N LEU A 369 -32.56 11.99 -7.48
CA LEU A 369 -31.82 10.91 -8.16
C LEU A 369 -30.78 11.42 -9.17
N LYS A 370 -30.67 12.74 -9.37
CA LYS A 370 -29.62 13.33 -10.19
C LYS A 370 -28.23 13.01 -9.64
N VAL A 371 -27.31 12.71 -10.55
CA VAL A 371 -25.92 12.36 -10.24
C VAL A 371 -24.94 13.26 -10.97
N THR A 372 -23.72 13.36 -10.46
CA THR A 372 -22.62 14.02 -11.18
C THR A 372 -22.12 13.15 -12.32
N GLU A 373 -21.56 13.77 -13.38
CA GLU A 373 -20.97 13.03 -14.50
C GLU A 373 -19.91 12.02 -14.03
N THR A 374 -19.13 12.38 -13.01
CA THR A 374 -18.11 11.52 -12.40
C THR A 374 -18.70 10.26 -11.76
N MET A 375 -19.83 10.38 -11.07
CA MET A 375 -20.51 9.22 -10.48
C MET A 375 -21.07 8.32 -11.60
N PHE A 376 -21.74 8.91 -12.58
CA PHE A 376 -22.31 8.19 -13.73
C PHE A 376 -21.22 7.42 -14.50
N ARG A 377 -20.11 8.09 -14.82
CA ARG A 377 -18.95 7.50 -15.50
C ARG A 377 -18.37 6.31 -14.73
N ARG A 378 -18.24 6.43 -13.40
CA ARG A 378 -17.73 5.31 -12.57
C ARG A 378 -18.66 4.11 -12.60
N VAL A 379 -19.98 4.31 -12.57
CA VAL A 379 -20.94 3.20 -12.70
C VAL A 379 -20.81 2.58 -14.08
N PHE A 380 -20.78 3.39 -15.15
CA PHE A 380 -20.61 2.92 -16.52
C PHE A 380 -19.31 2.12 -16.75
N GLU A 381 -18.17 2.59 -16.24
CA GLU A 381 -16.87 1.96 -16.49
C GLU A 381 -16.60 0.73 -15.60
N ASN A 382 -17.08 0.73 -14.35
CA ASN A 382 -16.75 -0.34 -13.40
C ASN A 382 -17.83 -1.42 -13.32
N ASP A 383 -19.10 -1.07 -13.52
CA ASP A 383 -20.21 -2.02 -13.37
C ASP A 383 -20.67 -2.60 -14.73
N PHE A 384 -20.30 -1.99 -15.86
CA PHE A 384 -20.74 -2.40 -17.20
C PHE A 384 -19.58 -2.65 -18.17
N ASN A 385 -19.66 -3.74 -18.92
CA ASN A 385 -18.73 -4.04 -20.02
C ASN A 385 -19.30 -3.56 -21.37
N ILE A 386 -19.58 -2.25 -21.47
CA ILE A 386 -20.19 -1.62 -22.65
C ILE A 386 -19.21 -0.61 -23.27
N GLY A 387 -19.08 -0.63 -24.59
CA GLY A 387 -18.32 0.35 -25.37
C GLY A 387 -19.18 1.13 -26.37
N PHE A 388 -18.58 2.07 -27.08
CA PHE A 388 -19.20 2.71 -28.25
C PHE A 388 -18.66 2.05 -29.52
N SER A 389 -19.54 1.75 -30.47
CA SER A 389 -19.16 1.18 -31.77
C SER A 389 -18.34 2.19 -32.57
N SER A 390 -17.54 1.71 -33.50
CA SER A 390 -16.94 2.57 -34.52
C SER A 390 -17.99 2.93 -35.58
N PRO A 391 -17.91 4.11 -36.21
CA PRO A 391 -18.66 4.40 -37.43
C PRO A 391 -18.35 3.32 -38.50
N SER A 392 -19.34 2.91 -39.30
CA SER A 392 -19.12 1.94 -40.37
C SER A 392 -18.17 2.52 -41.43
N CYS A 393 -17.01 1.91 -41.62
CA CYS A 393 -15.99 2.38 -42.58
C CYS A 393 -16.08 1.77 -43.98
N ASP A 394 -17.10 0.98 -44.31
CA ASP A 394 -17.22 0.39 -45.64
C ASP A 394 -18.28 1.11 -46.48
N VAL A 395 -17.92 2.28 -47.00
CA VAL A 395 -18.70 2.92 -48.07
C VAL A 395 -18.24 2.31 -49.39
N CYS A 396 -19.14 1.61 -50.09
CA CYS A 396 -18.82 1.09 -51.42
C CYS A 396 -18.48 2.25 -52.37
N SER A 397 -17.26 2.26 -52.90
CA SER A 397 -16.77 3.29 -53.83
C SER A 397 -17.68 3.45 -55.05
N THR A 398 -18.19 2.35 -55.60
CA THR A 398 -19.14 2.38 -56.72
C THR A 398 -20.47 3.05 -56.36
N CYS A 399 -21.01 2.76 -55.16
CA CYS A 399 -22.22 3.42 -54.67
C CYS A 399 -22.01 4.93 -54.51
N GLU A 400 -20.85 5.34 -54.02
CA GLU A 400 -20.55 6.75 -53.79
C GLU A 400 -20.36 7.53 -55.10
N VAL A 401 -19.65 6.94 -56.06
CA VAL A 401 -19.47 7.51 -57.41
C VAL A 401 -20.83 7.69 -58.10
N LEU A 402 -21.70 6.68 -58.09
CA LEU A 402 -22.99 6.74 -58.75
C LEU A 402 -23.95 7.75 -58.09
N LYS A 403 -23.95 7.85 -56.75
CA LYS A 403 -24.72 8.87 -56.03
C LYS A 403 -24.24 10.28 -56.36
N ASN A 404 -22.93 10.49 -56.47
CA ASN A 404 -22.38 11.80 -56.80
C ASN A 404 -22.68 12.18 -58.26
N LYS A 405 -22.58 11.24 -59.20
CA LYS A 405 -23.03 11.46 -60.59
C LYS A 405 -24.51 11.82 -60.65
N GLN A 406 -25.36 11.13 -59.89
CA GLN A 406 -26.79 11.42 -59.81
C GLN A 406 -27.11 12.83 -59.28
N LYS A 407 -26.30 13.37 -58.36
CA LYS A 407 -26.50 14.73 -57.81
C LYS A 407 -26.14 15.83 -58.81
N ILE A 408 -25.23 15.55 -59.74
CA ILE A 408 -24.70 16.53 -60.70
C ILE A 408 -25.47 16.47 -62.02
N GLU A 409 -25.97 15.29 -62.39
CA GLU A 409 -26.65 15.04 -63.67
C GLU A 409 -27.99 15.79 -63.78
N LYS A 410 -28.19 16.44 -64.93
CA LYS A 410 -29.39 17.25 -65.21
C LYS A 410 -30.26 16.63 -66.31
N ASP A 411 -29.70 15.76 -67.14
CA ASP A 411 -30.47 15.06 -68.17
C ASP A 411 -31.38 13.98 -67.57
N PRO A 412 -32.70 14.00 -67.82
CA PRO A 412 -33.63 13.01 -67.27
C PRO A 412 -33.37 11.57 -67.71
N GLN A 413 -32.89 11.34 -68.94
CA GLN A 413 -32.63 10.00 -69.44
C GLN A 413 -31.40 9.39 -68.77
N GLU A 414 -30.32 10.15 -68.64
CA GLU A 414 -29.12 9.73 -67.90
C GLU A 414 -29.35 9.60 -66.39
N LEU A 415 -30.19 10.43 -65.79
CA LEU A 415 -30.56 10.28 -64.38
C LEU A 415 -31.28 8.93 -64.13
N GLN A 416 -32.12 8.52 -65.07
CA GLN A 416 -32.80 7.22 -65.02
C GLN A 416 -31.82 6.07 -65.25
N SER A 417 -30.87 6.22 -66.17
CA SER A 417 -29.80 5.25 -66.42
C SER A 417 -28.97 5.00 -65.13
N LEU A 418 -28.56 6.07 -64.45
CA LEU A 418 -27.81 6.03 -63.19
C LEU A 418 -28.61 5.38 -62.04
N ARG A 419 -29.92 5.64 -61.96
CA ARG A 419 -30.81 4.98 -60.98
C ARG A 419 -30.88 3.47 -61.18
N VAL A 420 -30.98 3.03 -62.44
CA VAL A 420 -30.98 1.60 -62.79
C VAL A 420 -29.63 0.97 -62.43
N GLN A 421 -28.51 1.63 -62.73
CA GLN A 421 -27.18 1.14 -62.38
C GLN A 421 -26.98 0.98 -60.86
N ILE A 422 -27.42 1.94 -60.06
CA ILE A 422 -27.39 1.84 -58.58
C ILE A 422 -28.22 0.66 -58.10
N ARG A 423 -29.42 0.48 -58.66
CA ARG A 423 -30.33 -0.61 -58.29
C ARG A 423 -29.74 -1.97 -58.63
N VAL A 424 -29.21 -2.13 -59.85
CA VAL A 424 -28.55 -3.37 -60.29
C VAL A 424 -27.34 -3.68 -59.41
N HIS A 425 -26.51 -2.68 -59.11
CA HIS A 425 -25.34 -2.86 -58.23
C HIS A 425 -25.74 -3.36 -56.84
N LYS A 426 -26.78 -2.78 -56.22
CA LYS A 426 -27.30 -3.24 -54.92
C LYS A 426 -27.88 -4.66 -54.97
N ILE A 427 -28.61 -5.00 -56.03
CA ILE A 427 -29.18 -6.34 -56.22
C ILE A 427 -28.06 -7.39 -56.38
N ARG A 428 -27.04 -7.08 -57.18
CA ARG A 428 -25.85 -7.94 -57.37
C ARG A 428 -25.11 -8.16 -56.06
N ALA A 429 -24.88 -7.10 -55.29
CA ALA A 429 -24.24 -7.19 -53.97
C ALA A 429 -25.06 -8.06 -53.01
N LYS A 430 -26.39 -7.90 -53.00
CA LYS A 430 -27.28 -8.72 -52.17
C LYS A 430 -27.24 -10.20 -52.57
N ARG A 431 -27.32 -10.52 -53.86
CA ARG A 431 -27.20 -11.90 -54.34
C ARG A 431 -25.83 -12.52 -54.04
N PHE A 432 -24.76 -11.77 -54.21
CA PHE A 432 -23.40 -12.22 -53.87
C PHE A 432 -23.27 -12.52 -52.36
N PHE A 433 -23.88 -11.69 -51.52
CA PHE A 433 -23.94 -11.92 -50.07
C PHE A 433 -24.74 -13.18 -49.71
N GLU A 434 -25.93 -13.36 -50.31
CA GLU A 434 -26.76 -14.56 -50.10
C GLU A 434 -26.03 -15.84 -50.54
N GLN A 435 -25.29 -15.80 -51.66
CA GLN A 435 -24.47 -16.92 -52.14
C GLN A 435 -23.28 -17.22 -51.23
N THR A 436 -22.60 -16.21 -50.71
CA THR A 436 -21.47 -16.42 -49.78
C THR A 436 -21.93 -16.96 -48.42
N GLN A 437 -23.17 -16.72 -48.01
CA GLN A 437 -23.76 -17.33 -46.81
C GLN A 437 -24.18 -18.80 -46.98
N GLN A 438 -24.34 -19.31 -48.20
CA GLN A 438 -24.67 -20.72 -48.46
C GLN A 438 -23.43 -21.61 -48.59
N ILE A 439 -22.24 -21.02 -48.72
CA ILE A 439 -20.94 -21.71 -48.88
C ILE A 439 -20.19 -21.82 -47.54
N LEU A 440 -20.70 -21.17 -46.49
CA LEU A 440 -20.22 -21.21 -45.09
C LEU A 440 -21.25 -21.94 -44.23
#